data_AF-A0A1G7VMZ0-F1
#
_entry.id   AF-A0A1G7VMZ0-F1
#
_cell.length_a   1.000
_cell.length_b   1.000
_cell.length_c   1.000
_cell.angle_alpha   90.00
_cell.angle_beta   90.00
_cell.angle_gamma   90.00
#
_symmetry.space_group_name_H-M   'P 1'
#
loop_
_entity.id
_entity.type
_entity.pdbx_description
1 polymer ?
#
loop_
_entity_poly.entity_id
_entity_poly.type
_entity_poly.pdbx_seq_one_letter_code
_entity_poly.pdbx_strand_id
1 'polypeptide(L)'
;MRAGSPGRAMLWGVVALILATIVLAPVIGVGRCADSIVPEESFCESYTQSLAGLPTSVWPWLIAVIVIVLVTAVIAVRRRGDPAA
;
A
#
# COMPACT_ATOMS: atom_id res chain seq x y z
N MET A 1 -16.82 4.46 -25.44
CA MET A 1 -16.68 4.45 -23.96
C MET A 1 -16.58 5.89 -23.50
N ARG A 2 -17.57 6.44 -22.77
CA ARG A 2 -17.51 7.84 -22.30
C ARG A 2 -16.27 8.02 -21.41
N ALA A 3 -15.36 8.90 -21.81
CA ALA A 3 -14.21 9.27 -21.00
C ALA A 3 -14.73 9.81 -19.66
N GLY A 4 -14.61 9.01 -18.59
CA GLY A 4 -14.99 9.44 -17.25
C GLY A 4 -14.13 10.63 -16.84
N SER A 5 -14.73 11.64 -16.23
CA SER A 5 -14.07 12.89 -15.87
C SER A 5 -12.71 12.67 -15.17
N PRO A 6 -11.71 13.56 -15.37
CA PRO A 6 -10.41 13.46 -14.71
C PRO A 6 -10.55 13.43 -13.17
N GLY A 7 -11.57 14.10 -12.62
CA GLY A 7 -11.90 14.03 -11.20
C GLY A 7 -12.25 12.62 -10.71
N ARG A 8 -12.92 11.81 -11.55
CA ARG A 8 -13.23 10.41 -11.20
C ARG A 8 -11.97 9.55 -11.17
N ALA A 9 -11.01 9.79 -12.06
CA ALA A 9 -9.73 9.07 -12.04
C ALA A 9 -8.93 9.39 -10.77
N MET A 10 -8.89 10.67 -10.38
CA MET A 10 -8.22 11.09 -9.14
C MET A 10 -8.88 10.48 -7.91
N LEU A 11 -10.21 10.47 -7.84
CA LEU A 11 -10.95 9.85 -6.74
C LEU A 11 -10.59 8.36 -6.59
N TRP A 12 -10.59 7.60 -7.69
CA TRP A 12 -10.20 6.19 -7.65
C TRP A 12 -8.73 5.98 -7.27
N GLY A 13 -7.83 6.86 -7.70
CA GLY A 13 -6.43 6.83 -7.28
C GLY A 13 -6.27 7.05 -5.77
N VAL A 14 -7.00 8.01 -5.20
CA VAL A 14 -7.02 8.25 -3.74
C VAL A 14 -7.58 7.05 -2.98
N VAL A 15 -8.69 6.47 -3.44
CA VAL A 15 -9.27 5.26 -2.83
C VAL A 15 -8.27 4.10 -2.88
N ALA A 16 -7.59 3.89 -4.01
CA ALA A 16 -6.57 2.86 -4.15
C ALA A 16 -5.39 3.07 -3.19
N LEU A 17 -4.92 4.32 -3.01
CA LEU A 17 -3.86 4.64 -2.06
C LEU A 17 -4.25 4.35 -0.61
N ILE A 18 -5.47 4.70 -0.22
CA ILE A 18 -6.00 4.42 1.12
C ILE A 18 -6.03 2.91 1.36
N LEU A 19 -6.58 2.14 0.41
CA LEU A 19 -6.63 0.68 0.52
C LEU A 19 -5.24 0.05 0.57
N ALA A 20 -4.31 0.49 -0.28
CA ALA A 20 -2.93 0.01 -0.26
C ALA A 20 -2.26 0.31 1.08
N THR A 21 -2.54 1.46 1.68
CA THR A 21 -2.01 1.83 3.00
C THR A 21 -2.57 0.94 4.10
N ILE A 22 -3.89 0.71 4.13
CA ILE A 22 -4.53 -0.16 5.12
C ILE A 22 -3.95 -1.58 5.07
N VAL A 23 -3.74 -2.11 3.86
CA VAL A 23 -3.32 -3.49 3.66
C VAL A 23 -1.81 -3.69 3.80
N LEU A 24 -0.99 -2.74 3.35
CA LEU A 24 0.45 -2.95 3.18
C LEU A 24 1.33 -2.08 4.07
N ALA A 25 0.86 -0.92 4.55
CA ALA A 25 1.73 -0.02 5.30
C ALA A 25 2.13 -0.66 6.65
N PRO A 26 3.43 -0.75 6.99
CA PRO A 26 3.87 -1.29 8.26
C PRO A 26 3.65 -0.26 9.38
N VAL A 27 2.46 -0.25 9.98
CA VAL A 27 2.07 0.75 10.98
C VAL A 27 2.24 0.23 12.41
N ILE A 28 2.04 -1.07 12.63
CA ILE A 28 2.01 -1.67 13.97
C ILE A 28 3.30 -2.48 14.17
N GLY A 29 4.12 -2.09 15.14
CA GLY A 29 5.26 -2.90 15.58
C GLY A 29 4.82 -3.93 16.62
N VAL A 30 5.14 -5.20 16.40
CA VAL A 30 4.84 -6.30 17.31
C VAL A 30 6.10 -7.11 17.58
N GLY A 31 6.22 -7.62 18.80
CA GLY A 31 7.32 -8.46 19.23
C GLY A 31 6.79 -9.73 19.87
N ARG A 32 7.44 -10.86 19.59
CA ARG A 32 7.18 -12.13 20.26
C ARG A 32 8.49 -12.72 20.76
N CYS A 33 8.47 -13.26 21.98
CA CYS A 33 9.56 -14.06 22.51
C CYS A 33 9.05 -15.47 22.74
N ALA A 34 9.83 -16.45 22.29
CA ALA A 34 9.59 -17.87 22.51
C ALA A 34 10.81 -18.43 23.25
N ASP A 35 10.54 -19.12 24.35
CA ASP A 35 11.56 -19.76 25.17
C ASP A 35 11.57 -21.26 24.90
N SER A 36 12.76 -21.84 24.71
CA SER A 36 12.95 -23.27 24.47
C SER A 36 13.58 -23.93 25.70
N ILE A 37 13.35 -25.23 25.86
CA ILE A 37 14.07 -26.05 26.86
C ILE A 37 15.56 -26.11 26.54
N VAL A 38 15.93 -25.95 25.26
CA VAL A 38 17.32 -25.84 24.80
C VAL A 38 17.68 -24.34 24.75
N PRO A 39 18.61 -23.84 25.59
CA PRO A 39 18.86 -22.39 25.73
C PRO A 39 19.25 -21.69 24.43
N GLU A 40 19.97 -22.37 23.54
CA GLU A 40 20.38 -21.81 22.25
C GLU A 40 19.23 -21.68 21.24
N GLU A 41 18.04 -22.24 21.52
CA GLU A 41 16.86 -22.12 20.64
C GLU A 41 15.84 -21.07 21.12
N SER A 42 16.07 -20.41 22.25
CA SER A 42 15.22 -19.29 22.69
C SER A 42 15.43 -18.08 21.78
N PHE A 43 14.35 -17.47 21.29
CA PHE A 43 14.43 -16.33 20.38
C PHE A 43 13.39 -15.26 20.69
N CYS A 44 13.77 -14.01 20.43
CA CYS A 44 12.85 -12.89 20.36
C CYS A 44 12.85 -12.36 18.93
N GLU A 45 11.66 -12.26 18.34
CA GLU A 45 11.44 -11.79 16.99
C GLU A 45 10.57 -10.53 17.05
N SER A 46 10.94 -9.52 16.27
CA SER A 46 10.12 -8.33 16.09
C SER A 46 9.75 -8.20 14.62
N TYR A 47 8.47 -7.91 14.37
CA TYR A 47 7.94 -7.78 13.03
C TYR A 47 6.93 -6.64 12.98
N THR A 48 6.70 -6.12 11.78
CA THR A 48 5.71 -5.07 11.54
C THR A 48 4.47 -5.64 10.89
N GLN A 49 3.32 -5.13 11.28
CA GLN A 49 2.02 -5.47 10.72
C GLN A 49 1.34 -4.26 10.10
N SER A 50 0.49 -4.52 9.11
CA SER A 50 -0.42 -3.51 8.58
C SER A 50 -1.63 -3.30 9.48
N LEU A 51 -2.44 -2.28 9.16
CA LEU A 51 -3.72 -2.04 9.84
C LEU A 51 -4.71 -3.21 9.67
N ALA A 52 -4.53 -4.02 8.62
CA ALA A 52 -5.27 -5.27 8.42
C ALA A 52 -4.71 -6.46 9.23
N GLY A 53 -3.68 -6.26 10.06
CA GLY A 53 -3.05 -7.30 10.88
C GLY A 53 -2.11 -8.23 10.11
N LEU A 54 -1.79 -7.90 8.86
CA LEU A 54 -0.92 -8.72 8.01
C LEU A 54 0.55 -8.41 8.30
N PRO A 55 1.42 -9.41 8.51
CA PRO A 55 2.86 -9.17 8.59
C PRO A 55 3.34 -8.61 7.25
N THR A 56 3.93 -7.42 7.29
CA THR A 56 4.33 -6.66 6.10
C THR A 56 5.66 -5.96 6.34
N SER A 57 6.33 -5.58 5.25
CA SER A 57 7.53 -4.74 5.27
C SER A 57 7.27 -3.43 4.52
N VAL A 58 8.19 -2.46 4.66
CA VAL A 58 8.03 -1.14 4.04
C VAL A 58 8.11 -1.19 2.51
N TRP A 59 8.83 -2.15 1.94
CA TRP A 59 9.13 -2.21 0.51
C TRP A 59 7.89 -2.46 -0.37
N PRO A 60 7.05 -3.49 -0.11
CA PRO A 60 5.82 -3.70 -0.87
C PRO A 60 4.88 -2.48 -0.86
N TRP A 61 4.75 -1.81 0.28
CA TRP A 61 3.93 -0.61 0.40
C TRP A 61 4.45 0.54 -0.46
N LEU A 62 5.77 0.82 -0.41
CA LEU A 62 6.38 1.87 -1.24
C LEU A 62 6.20 1.60 -2.74
N ILE A 63 6.41 0.36 -3.18
CA ILE A 63 6.21 -0.03 -4.58
C ILE A 63 4.75 0.21 -4.99
N ALA A 64 3.79 -0.21 -4.17
CA ALA A 64 2.37 -0.01 -4.44
C ALA A 64 2.00 1.48 -4.55
N VAL A 65 2.49 2.32 -3.62
CA VAL A 65 2.26 3.78 -3.64
C VAL A 65 2.80 4.40 -4.93
N ILE A 66 4.05 4.08 -5.31
CA ILE A 66 4.67 4.60 -6.54
C ILE A 66 3.84 4.21 -7.77
N VAL A 67 3.45 2.94 -7.87
CA VAL A 67 2.65 2.43 -9.02
C VAL A 67 1.31 3.14 -9.08
N ILE A 68 0.59 3.27 -7.96
CA ILE A 68 -0.73 3.92 -7.94
C ILE A 68 -0.61 5.39 -8.33
N VAL A 69 0.37 6.12 -7.80
CA VAL A 69 0.59 7.53 -8.15
C VAL A 69 0.91 7.68 -9.64
N LEU A 70 1.82 6.88 -10.17
CA LEU A 70 2.20 6.93 -11.59
C LEU A 70 1.01 6.62 -12.50
N VAL A 71 0.27 5.54 -12.22
CA VAL A 71 -0.90 5.16 -13.02
C VAL A 71 -1.97 6.25 -12.96
N THR A 72 -2.25 6.78 -11.77
CA THR A 72 -3.25 7.85 -11.59
C THR A 72 -2.84 9.11 -12.35
N ALA A 73 -1.57 9.51 -12.26
CA ALA A 73 -1.03 10.66 -12.98
C ALA A 73 -1.10 10.49 -14.50
N VAL A 74 -0.70 9.33 -15.03
CA VAL A 74 -0.77 9.01 -16.46
C VAL A 74 -2.22 9.07 -16.95
N ILE A 75 -3.17 8.49 -16.21
CA ILE A 75 -4.59 8.52 -16.58
C ILE A 75 -5.12 9.95 -16.53
N ALA A 76 -4.78 10.72 -15.50
CA ALA A 76 -5.24 12.10 -15.36
C ALA A 76 -4.72 13.00 -16.49
N VAL A 77 -3.44 12.87 -16.86
CA VAL A 77 -2.83 13.61 -17.98
C VAL A 77 -3.48 13.23 -19.30
N ARG A 78 -3.63 11.93 -19.59
CA ARG A 78 -4.25 11.47 -20.84
C ARG A 78 -5.68 11.99 -21.01
N ARG A 79 -6.47 11.99 -19.93
CA ARG A 79 -7.87 12.48 -19.97
C ARG A 79 -8.01 13.99 -19.99
N ARG A 80 -6.98 14.74 -19.59
CA ARG A 80 -6.96 16.21 -19.69
C ARG A 80 -6.52 16.66 -21.09
N GLY A 81 -5.78 15.82 -21.81
CA GLY A 81 -5.32 16.06 -23.17
C GLY A 81 -6.33 15.74 -24.28
N ASP A 82 -7.54 15.26 -23.96
CA ASP A 82 -8.64 15.07 -24.92
C ASP A 82 -9.39 16.41 -25.14
N PRO A 83 -9.11 17.17 -26.23
CA PRO A 83 -9.66 18.52 -26.44
C PRO A 83 -10.98 18.48 -27.26
N ALA A 84 -11.64 17.33 -27.39
CA ALA A 84 -12.73 17.12 -28.33
C ALA A 84 -13.89 16.27 -27.77
N ALA A 85 -14.47 16.69 -26.64
CA ALA A 85 -15.77 16.19 -26.18
C ALA A 85 -16.61 17.33 -25.59
#